data_AF-A0AB32WNM5-F1
#
_entry.id   AF-A0AB32WNM5-F1
#
_cell.length_a   1.000
_cell.length_b   1.000
_cell.length_c   1.000
_cell.angle_alpha   90.00
_cell.angle_beta   90.00
_cell.angle_gamma   90.00
#
_symmetry.space_group_name_H-M   'P 1'
#
loop_
_entity.id
_entity.type
_entity.pdbx_description
1 polymer ?
#
loop_
_entity_poly.entity_id
_entity_poly.type
_entity_poly.pdbx_seq_one_letter_code
_entity_poly.pdbx_strand_id
1 'polypeptide(L)'
;YGNFYASKSFFDPVKDRRILWGWANESDTPQDDVSKGWAGIQTIPRKVWLDPSRKQLLQWPVEEIETLRSQNVRLREQKLKLGDRIEVEEITAAQADVDVTFSIPNLDKAEPFDPSWTNAQELCSLKGSSVQGGVGPFGLLTLASQKLEEYTPVFFRVFKAQYKHVVLLCSEARSSSLRNIGLYKPSFAGFVDVDLSEKKQLSLRSLIDHSVVESFGAGGKTCITSRVYPTLAVFGDAHLFAFNNGTETIIVDLNAWSIRKPNKMNN
;
A
#
# COMPACT_ATOMS: atom_id res chain seq x y z
N TYR A 1 6.10 -6.21 -6.15
CA TYR A 1 5.59 -7.46 -5.55
C TYR A 1 4.10 -7.72 -5.80
N GLY A 2 3.40 -6.90 -6.60
CA GLY A 2 2.01 -7.16 -7.01
C GLY A 2 1.85 -7.14 -8.53
N ASN A 3 0.72 -6.64 -9.02
CA ASN A 3 0.42 -6.46 -10.45
C ASN A 3 1.37 -5.44 -11.10
N PHE A 4 2.50 -5.91 -11.62
CA PHE A 4 3.53 -5.09 -12.24
C PHE A 4 4.34 -5.94 -13.21
N TYR A 5 4.18 -5.72 -14.51
CA TYR A 5 4.80 -6.52 -15.56
C TYR A 5 5.33 -5.67 -16.71
N ALA A 6 6.13 -6.30 -17.58
CA ALA A 6 6.71 -5.70 -18.78
C ALA A 6 7.41 -4.35 -18.52
N SER A 7 7.99 -4.19 -17.34
CA SER A 7 8.54 -2.91 -16.91
C SER A 7 9.75 -2.49 -17.75
N LYS A 8 9.82 -1.21 -18.09
CA LYS A 8 10.90 -0.65 -18.92
C LYS A 8 11.34 0.69 -18.35
N SER A 9 12.64 0.91 -18.33
CA SER A 9 13.21 2.18 -17.89
C SER A 9 13.85 2.96 -19.03
N PHE A 10 13.89 4.28 -18.88
CA PHE A 10 14.67 5.19 -19.71
C PHE A 10 15.40 6.21 -18.83
N PHE A 11 16.41 6.86 -19.39
CA PHE A 11 17.11 7.97 -18.73
C PHE A 11 16.47 9.29 -19.13
N ASP A 12 16.08 10.09 -18.16
CA ASP A 12 15.61 11.46 -18.31
C ASP A 12 16.80 12.42 -18.12
N PRO A 13 17.37 12.98 -19.21
CA PRO A 13 18.53 13.85 -19.12
C PRO A 13 18.20 15.25 -18.59
N VAL A 14 16.92 15.64 -18.55
CA VAL A 14 16.51 16.99 -18.10
C VAL A 14 16.61 17.07 -16.57
N LYS A 15 16.28 15.99 -15.88
CA LYS A 15 16.28 15.91 -14.40
C LYS A 15 17.31 14.92 -13.84
N ASP A 16 18.21 14.42 -14.69
CA ASP A 16 19.26 13.46 -14.35
C ASP A 16 18.76 12.29 -13.49
N ARG A 17 17.76 11.58 -14.02
CA ARG A 17 17.10 10.48 -13.30
C ARG A 17 16.74 9.33 -14.22
N ARG A 18 16.69 8.11 -13.67
CA ARG A 18 16.15 6.93 -14.35
C ARG A 18 14.68 6.77 -13.99
N ILE A 19 13.83 6.76 -15.03
CA ILE A 19 12.38 6.59 -14.87
C ILE A 19 12.00 5.17 -15.28
N LEU A 20 11.19 4.52 -14.45
CA LEU A 20 10.62 3.20 -14.68
C LEU A 20 9.12 3.32 -14.95
N TRP A 21 8.69 2.72 -16.05
CA TRP A 21 7.29 2.43 -16.37
C TRP A 21 7.01 0.96 -16.12
N GLY A 22 5.77 0.64 -15.75
CA GLY A 22 5.31 -0.73 -15.60
C GLY A 22 3.83 -0.86 -15.88
N TRP A 23 3.48 -1.92 -16.61
CA TRP A 23 2.11 -2.27 -16.94
C TRP A 23 1.48 -3.04 -15.78
N ALA A 24 0.29 -2.61 -15.36
CA ALA A 24 -0.57 -3.39 -14.48
C ALA A 24 -1.76 -3.88 -15.31
N ASN A 25 -1.78 -5.18 -15.58
CA ASN A 25 -2.93 -5.83 -16.21
C ASN A 25 -4.13 -5.84 -15.26
N GLU A 26 -5.29 -6.22 -15.78
CA GLU A 26 -6.53 -6.29 -15.01
C GLU A 26 -6.52 -7.47 -14.02
N SER A 27 -7.33 -7.37 -12.96
CA SER A 27 -7.62 -8.47 -12.03
C SER A 27 -9.11 -8.83 -12.01
N ASP A 28 -9.85 -8.41 -13.04
CA ASP A 28 -11.19 -8.88 -13.38
C ASP A 28 -11.14 -9.82 -14.60
N THR A 29 -12.29 -10.07 -15.26
CA THR A 29 -12.36 -11.03 -16.37
C THR A 29 -12.24 -10.36 -17.73
N PRO A 30 -11.83 -11.10 -18.79
CA PRO A 30 -11.91 -10.61 -20.17
C PRO A 30 -13.32 -10.17 -20.59
N GLN A 31 -14.38 -10.74 -20.01
CA GLN A 31 -15.74 -10.29 -20.25
C GLN A 31 -16.00 -8.90 -19.64
N ASP A 32 -15.47 -8.64 -18.44
CA ASP A 32 -15.50 -7.32 -17.83
C ASP A 32 -14.71 -6.31 -18.69
N ASP A 33 -13.54 -6.68 -19.19
CA ASP A 33 -12.73 -5.88 -20.13
C ASP A 33 -13.55 -5.43 -21.34
N VAL A 34 -14.21 -6.37 -22.00
CA VAL A 34 -15.08 -6.09 -23.15
C VAL A 34 -16.26 -5.20 -22.74
N SER A 35 -16.88 -5.48 -21.60
CA SER A 35 -18.04 -4.71 -21.11
C SER A 35 -17.68 -3.28 -20.72
N LYS A 36 -16.51 -3.05 -20.11
CA LYS A 36 -16.04 -1.70 -19.74
C LYS A 36 -15.37 -0.97 -20.90
N GLY A 37 -15.01 -1.70 -21.97
CA GLY A 37 -14.47 -1.16 -23.23
C GLY A 37 -12.98 -0.84 -23.21
N TRP A 38 -12.24 -1.26 -22.18
CA TRP A 38 -10.81 -1.04 -22.05
C TRP A 38 -10.19 -2.10 -21.11
N ALA A 39 -8.86 -2.27 -21.17
CA ALA A 39 -8.12 -3.14 -20.26
C ALA A 39 -6.66 -2.71 -20.15
N GLY A 40 -6.12 -2.79 -18.93
CA GLY A 40 -4.73 -2.50 -18.62
C GLY A 40 -4.47 -1.02 -18.36
N ILE A 41 -3.62 -0.76 -17.36
CA ILE A 41 -3.15 0.59 -17.02
C ILE A 41 -1.61 0.61 -16.94
N GLN A 42 -1.04 1.80 -17.05
CA GLN A 42 0.33 2.03 -16.61
C GLN A 42 0.32 2.50 -15.16
N THR A 43 1.28 2.01 -14.38
CA THR A 43 1.60 2.59 -13.07
C THR A 43 2.10 4.02 -13.20
N ILE A 44 1.98 4.81 -12.13
CA ILE A 44 2.62 6.12 -12.07
C ILE A 44 4.13 5.94 -12.26
N PRO A 45 4.78 6.69 -13.18
CA PRO A 45 6.20 6.57 -13.42
C PRO A 45 6.99 6.76 -12.12
N ARG A 46 8.06 5.96 -11.97
CA ARG A 46 8.86 5.95 -10.74
C ARG A 46 10.29 6.33 -11.04
N LYS A 47 10.88 7.18 -10.21
CA LYS A 47 12.34 7.29 -10.14
C LYS A 47 12.90 5.99 -9.57
N VAL A 48 14.01 5.50 -10.14
CA VAL A 48 14.71 4.30 -9.66
C VAL A 48 16.19 4.58 -9.43
N TRP A 49 16.71 4.15 -8.29
CA TRP A 49 18.12 4.28 -7.93
C TRP A 49 18.57 3.15 -7.00
N LEU A 50 19.87 3.00 -6.81
CA LEU A 50 20.44 1.97 -5.94
C LEU A 50 20.35 2.40 -4.47
N ASP A 51 19.86 1.52 -3.61
CA ASP A 51 19.88 1.73 -2.15
C ASP A 51 21.33 1.90 -1.65
N PRO A 52 21.61 2.76 -0.64
CA PRO A 52 22.97 2.93 -0.11
C PRO A 52 23.67 1.64 0.35
N SER A 53 22.90 0.64 0.82
CA SER A 53 23.42 -0.69 1.16
C SER A 53 23.91 -1.49 -0.06
N ARG A 54 23.55 -1.05 -1.27
CA ARG A 54 23.81 -1.69 -2.57
C ARG A 54 23.18 -3.07 -2.75
N LYS A 55 22.21 -3.43 -1.90
CA LYS A 55 21.54 -4.75 -1.94
C LYS A 55 20.26 -4.78 -2.76
N GLN A 56 19.67 -3.63 -3.04
CA GLN A 56 18.41 -3.52 -3.77
C GLN A 56 18.24 -2.16 -4.45
N LEU A 57 17.24 -2.06 -5.33
CA LEU A 57 16.80 -0.80 -5.92
C LEU A 57 15.70 -0.17 -5.07
N LEU A 58 15.69 1.15 -5.02
CA LEU A 58 14.60 1.96 -4.48
C LEU A 58 13.75 2.49 -5.62
N GLN A 59 12.44 2.59 -5.39
CA GLN A 59 11.50 3.17 -6.35
C GLN A 59 10.58 4.17 -5.66
N TRP A 60 10.38 5.33 -6.26
CA TRP A 60 9.46 6.33 -5.72
C TRP A 60 8.71 7.03 -6.85
N PRO A 61 7.41 7.34 -6.70
CA PRO A 61 6.68 8.12 -7.69
C PRO A 61 7.44 9.38 -8.07
N VAL A 62 7.46 9.73 -9.35
CA VAL A 62 8.07 10.98 -9.82
C VAL A 62 7.41 12.18 -9.15
N GLU A 63 8.20 13.19 -8.79
CA GLU A 63 7.73 14.34 -7.99
C GLU A 63 6.62 15.15 -8.70
N GLU A 64 6.50 15.03 -10.02
CA GLU A 64 5.46 15.68 -10.80
C GLU A 64 4.03 15.27 -10.38
N ILE A 65 3.83 14.05 -9.85
CA ILE A 65 2.52 13.61 -9.36
C ILE A 65 2.01 14.51 -8.23
N GLU A 66 2.93 15.12 -7.48
CA GLU A 66 2.60 15.96 -6.33
C GLU A 66 1.94 17.27 -6.75
N THR A 67 2.08 17.68 -8.02
CA THR A 67 1.37 18.84 -8.59
C THR A 67 -0.15 18.63 -8.69
N LEU A 68 -0.61 17.38 -8.64
CA LEU A 68 -2.02 17.03 -8.63
C LEU A 68 -2.63 17.06 -7.23
N ARG A 69 -1.82 17.15 -6.16
CA ARG A 69 -2.31 17.25 -4.79
C ARG A 69 -3.16 18.51 -4.61
N SER A 70 -4.26 18.38 -3.89
CA SER A 70 -5.17 19.48 -3.59
C SER A 70 -5.41 19.62 -2.09
N GLN A 71 -6.65 19.43 -1.63
CA GLN A 71 -6.99 19.43 -0.22
C GLN A 71 -6.09 18.46 0.54
N ASN A 72 -5.53 18.92 1.67
CA ASN A 72 -4.70 18.13 2.55
C ASN A 72 -5.41 17.92 3.89
N VAL A 73 -5.46 16.68 4.33
CA VAL A 73 -5.91 16.28 5.65
C VAL A 73 -4.71 15.75 6.42
N ARG A 74 -4.54 16.20 7.66
CA ARG A 74 -3.37 15.92 8.48
C ARG A 74 -3.80 15.39 9.85
N LEU A 75 -3.34 14.18 10.17
CA LEU A 75 -3.53 13.55 11.47
C LEU A 75 -2.17 13.43 12.16
N ARG A 76 -2.11 13.74 13.47
CA ARG A 76 -0.86 13.75 14.24
C ARG A 76 -1.02 13.00 15.54
N GLU A 77 0.01 12.21 15.87
CA GLU A 77 0.13 11.48 17.14
C GLU A 77 -1.12 10.64 17.50
N GLN A 78 -1.81 10.10 16.50
CA GLN A 78 -3.02 9.30 16.72
C GLN A 78 -2.63 7.94 17.27
N LYS A 79 -3.11 7.60 18.46
CA LYS A 79 -2.79 6.33 19.12
C LYS A 79 -3.85 5.29 18.78
N LEU A 80 -3.49 4.32 17.95
CA LEU A 80 -4.36 3.20 17.59
C LEU A 80 -4.01 1.98 18.46
N LYS A 81 -4.91 1.62 19.38
CA LYS A 81 -4.83 0.38 20.15
C LYS A 81 -5.37 -0.79 19.33
N LEU A 82 -5.36 -1.98 19.92
CA LEU A 82 -5.91 -3.19 19.30
C LEU A 82 -7.38 -2.96 18.90
N GLY A 83 -7.67 -3.15 17.61
CA GLY A 83 -9.01 -3.03 17.03
C GLY A 83 -9.39 -1.60 16.65
N ASP A 84 -8.56 -0.60 17.00
CA ASP A 84 -8.85 0.80 16.67
C ASP A 84 -8.64 1.04 15.18
N ARG A 85 -9.49 1.94 14.66
CA ARG A 85 -9.37 2.54 13.35
C ARG A 85 -9.81 3.99 13.42
N ILE A 86 -9.17 4.82 12.61
CA ILE A 86 -9.52 6.22 12.43
C ILE A 86 -9.76 6.48 10.95
N GLU A 87 -10.90 7.11 10.66
CA GLU A 87 -11.22 7.54 9.30
C GLU A 87 -10.43 8.79 8.94
N VAL A 88 -9.97 8.86 7.70
CA VAL A 88 -9.39 10.07 7.11
C VAL A 88 -10.51 10.75 6.33
N GLU A 89 -11.27 11.57 7.03
CA GLU A 89 -12.41 12.31 6.49
C GLU A 89 -11.96 13.46 5.57
N GLU A 90 -12.91 14.06 4.85
CA GLU A 90 -12.70 15.24 3.99
C GLU A 90 -11.65 15.04 2.88
N ILE A 91 -11.57 13.83 2.33
CA ILE A 91 -10.67 13.49 1.23
C ILE A 91 -11.45 12.74 0.15
N THR A 92 -11.03 12.86 -1.11
CA THR A 92 -11.56 12.01 -2.19
C THR A 92 -10.89 10.64 -2.11
N ALA A 93 -11.35 9.76 -1.21
CA ALA A 93 -10.62 8.53 -0.87
C ALA A 93 -10.41 7.56 -2.05
N ALA A 94 -11.29 7.58 -3.06
CA ALA A 94 -11.09 6.83 -4.29
C ALA A 94 -9.97 7.38 -5.19
N GLN A 95 -9.50 8.62 -4.98
CA GLN A 95 -8.43 9.24 -5.78
C GLN A 95 -7.56 10.12 -4.88
N ALA A 96 -6.62 9.50 -4.16
CA ALA A 96 -5.84 10.13 -3.10
C ALA A 96 -4.37 9.69 -3.09
N ASP A 97 -3.51 10.54 -2.53
CA ASP A 97 -2.12 10.23 -2.18
C ASP A 97 -2.00 10.31 -0.67
N VAL A 98 -1.57 9.23 -0.03
CA VAL A 98 -1.51 9.11 1.43
C VAL A 98 -0.08 8.80 1.82
N ASP A 99 0.49 9.63 2.68
CA ASP A 99 1.81 9.42 3.27
C ASP A 99 1.66 9.31 4.79
N VAL A 100 2.01 8.14 5.33
CA VAL A 100 1.83 7.81 6.74
C VAL A 100 3.10 7.25 7.35
N THR A 101 3.40 7.70 8.57
CA THR A 101 4.45 7.17 9.43
C THR A 101 3.83 6.52 10.66
N PHE A 102 4.21 5.28 10.91
CA PHE A 102 3.81 4.50 12.07
C PHE A 102 4.99 4.43 13.04
N SER A 103 4.83 4.96 14.25
CA SER A 103 5.79 4.76 15.34
C SER A 103 5.36 3.60 16.22
N ILE A 104 6.32 2.75 16.58
CA ILE A 104 6.14 1.49 17.29
C ILE A 104 6.84 1.62 18.65
N PRO A 105 6.13 1.95 19.74
CA PRO A 105 6.76 2.20 21.04
C PRO A 105 7.52 0.96 21.56
N ASN A 106 6.90 -0.21 21.49
CA ASN A 106 7.47 -1.45 22.01
C ASN A 106 7.51 -2.58 20.95
N LEU A 107 8.73 -3.00 20.60
CA LEU A 107 8.98 -4.12 19.69
C LEU A 107 9.01 -5.49 20.39
N ASP A 108 9.05 -5.55 21.72
CA ASP A 108 9.10 -6.81 22.48
C ASP A 108 7.85 -7.66 22.29
N LYS A 109 6.74 -7.04 21.88
CA LYS A 109 5.51 -7.73 21.53
C LYS A 109 5.55 -8.38 20.16
N ALA A 110 6.57 -8.15 19.33
CA ALA A 110 6.68 -8.78 18.02
C ALA A 110 6.74 -10.31 18.17
N GLU A 111 5.93 -11.03 17.40
CA GLU A 111 5.85 -12.49 17.49
C GLU A 111 7.10 -13.16 16.88
N PRO A 112 7.47 -14.38 17.31
CA PRO A 112 8.61 -15.08 16.73
C PRO A 112 8.49 -15.26 15.22
N PHE A 113 9.59 -15.02 14.50
CA PHE A 113 9.69 -15.33 13.08
C PHE A 113 10.12 -16.79 12.89
N ASP A 114 9.33 -17.58 12.16
CA ASP A 114 9.75 -18.92 11.72
C ASP A 114 10.68 -18.80 10.51
N PRO A 115 11.94 -19.27 10.58
CA PRO A 115 12.88 -19.20 9.46
C PRO A 115 12.43 -19.92 8.19
N SER A 116 11.45 -20.83 8.27
CA SER A 116 10.86 -21.49 7.10
C SER A 116 9.98 -20.56 6.25
N TRP A 117 9.51 -19.42 6.81
CA TRP A 117 8.72 -18.42 6.10
C TRP A 117 9.54 -17.60 5.10
N THR A 118 9.91 -18.24 3.99
CA THR A 118 10.70 -17.61 2.92
C THR A 118 9.82 -16.95 1.86
N ASN A 119 8.55 -17.36 1.73
CA ASN A 119 7.58 -16.76 0.82
C ASN A 119 6.71 -15.71 1.53
N ALA A 120 6.95 -14.44 1.23
CA ALA A 120 6.21 -13.33 1.81
C ALA A 120 4.70 -13.36 1.50
N GLN A 121 4.29 -13.79 0.30
CA GLN A 121 2.88 -13.81 -0.11
C GLN A 121 2.09 -14.89 0.63
N GLU A 122 2.68 -16.06 0.82
CA GLU A 122 2.10 -17.14 1.64
C GLU A 122 2.00 -16.70 3.11
N LEU A 123 3.05 -16.08 3.64
CA LEU A 123 3.02 -15.55 5.01
C LEU A 123 1.92 -14.49 5.17
N CYS A 124 1.79 -13.58 4.22
CA CYS A 124 0.73 -12.58 4.22
C CYS A 124 -0.67 -13.23 4.17
N SER A 125 -0.81 -14.25 3.33
CA SER A 125 -2.03 -15.04 3.20
C SER A 125 -2.44 -15.76 4.49
N LEU A 126 -1.45 -16.18 5.28
CA LEU A 126 -1.61 -16.86 6.57
C LEU A 126 -1.84 -15.86 7.72
N LYS A 127 -1.17 -14.71 7.69
CA LYS A 127 -1.13 -13.68 8.72
C LYS A 127 -1.74 -12.36 8.23
N GLY A 128 -2.91 -12.47 7.61
CA GLY A 128 -3.64 -11.38 7.00
C GLY A 128 -4.12 -10.31 7.99
N SER A 129 -4.75 -9.27 7.47
CA SER A 129 -5.26 -8.10 8.20
C SER A 129 -6.26 -8.43 9.33
N SER A 130 -7.04 -9.50 9.18
CA SER A 130 -7.97 -9.98 10.21
C SER A 130 -7.31 -10.87 11.28
N VAL A 131 -6.08 -11.34 11.05
CA VAL A 131 -5.35 -12.20 11.98
C VAL A 131 -4.56 -11.33 12.96
N GLN A 132 -5.06 -11.26 14.19
CA GLN A 132 -4.41 -10.51 15.26
C GLN A 132 -2.96 -10.97 15.48
N GLY A 133 -2.06 -10.02 15.73
CA GLY A 133 -0.66 -10.27 16.01
C GLY A 133 -0.12 -9.43 17.15
N GLY A 134 1.19 -9.56 17.35
CA GLY A 134 1.93 -8.78 18.33
C GLY A 134 2.05 -7.32 17.91
N VAL A 135 2.98 -7.06 16.97
CA VAL A 135 3.20 -5.77 16.32
C VAL A 135 2.62 -5.84 14.90
N GLY A 136 1.35 -5.43 14.80
CA GLY A 136 0.54 -5.52 13.60
C GLY A 136 -0.35 -6.77 13.52
N PRO A 137 -1.25 -6.82 12.52
CA PRO A 137 -1.25 -5.95 11.34
C PRO A 137 -1.71 -4.52 11.66
N PHE A 138 -0.97 -3.51 11.16
CA PHE A 138 -1.35 -2.10 11.22
C PHE A 138 -1.02 -1.41 9.90
N GLY A 139 -1.82 -0.45 9.47
CA GLY A 139 -1.67 0.15 8.15
C GLY A 139 -2.87 0.98 7.74
N LEU A 140 -3.19 0.91 6.45
CA LEU A 140 -4.31 1.59 5.81
C LEU A 140 -5.37 0.59 5.35
N LEU A 141 -6.65 0.95 5.47
CA LEU A 141 -7.76 0.33 4.75
C LEU A 141 -8.14 1.28 3.61
N THR A 142 -7.74 0.94 2.39
CA THR A 142 -7.97 1.76 1.19
C THR A 142 -9.20 1.26 0.45
N LEU A 143 -9.85 2.15 -0.33
CA LEU A 143 -11.04 1.80 -1.11
C LEU A 143 -12.05 1.01 -0.27
N ALA A 144 -12.36 1.55 0.90
CA ALA A 144 -13.20 0.91 1.89
C ALA A 144 -14.64 1.41 1.80
N SER A 145 -15.64 0.56 2.00
CA SER A 145 -17.03 0.98 2.14
C SER A 145 -17.27 1.48 3.57
N GLN A 146 -18.32 2.28 3.76
CA GLN A 146 -18.61 2.93 5.04
C GLN A 146 -18.67 1.96 6.24
N LYS A 147 -19.24 0.75 6.06
CA LYS A 147 -19.33 -0.25 7.13
C LYS A 147 -18.28 -1.36 6.98
N LEU A 148 -17.27 -1.16 6.14
CA LEU A 148 -16.18 -2.10 5.88
C LEU A 148 -16.65 -3.46 5.35
N GLU A 149 -17.74 -3.49 4.60
CA GLU A 149 -18.13 -4.65 3.80
C GLU A 149 -17.12 -4.94 2.68
N GLU A 150 -16.53 -3.88 2.12
CA GLU A 150 -15.41 -3.95 1.18
C GLU A 150 -14.27 -3.07 1.69
N TYR A 151 -13.03 -3.52 1.54
CA TYR A 151 -11.82 -2.74 1.79
C TYR A 151 -10.58 -3.46 1.27
N THR A 152 -9.56 -2.69 0.90
CA THR A 152 -8.24 -3.19 0.49
C THR A 152 -7.20 -2.80 1.53
N PRO A 153 -6.84 -3.70 2.46
CA PRO A 153 -5.86 -3.42 3.49
C PRO A 153 -4.43 -3.42 2.91
N VAL A 154 -3.65 -2.40 3.27
CA VAL A 154 -2.20 -2.31 3.05
C VAL A 154 -1.54 -2.10 4.40
N PHE A 155 -0.74 -3.06 4.86
CA PHE A 155 -0.31 -3.07 6.26
C PHE A 155 1.07 -3.68 6.48
N PHE A 156 1.67 -3.30 7.59
CA PHE A 156 2.88 -3.91 8.10
C PHE A 156 2.57 -4.94 9.18
N ARG A 157 3.47 -5.91 9.29
CA ARG A 157 3.57 -6.84 10.42
C ARG A 157 5.04 -7.02 10.77
N VAL A 158 5.37 -6.98 12.06
CA VAL A 158 6.76 -7.10 12.53
C VAL A 158 6.92 -8.36 13.37
N PHE A 159 7.96 -9.12 13.04
CA PHE A 159 8.34 -10.35 13.71
C PHE A 159 9.72 -10.20 14.36
N LYS A 160 9.98 -11.01 15.38
CA LYS A 160 11.27 -11.12 16.05
C LYS A 160 12.03 -12.35 15.54
N ALA A 161 13.12 -12.14 14.83
CA ALA A 161 14.10 -13.18 14.50
C ALA A 161 15.26 -13.15 15.53
N GLN A 162 16.22 -14.09 15.40
CA GLN A 162 17.26 -14.31 16.40
C GLN A 162 18.08 -13.06 16.76
N TYR A 163 18.42 -12.22 15.76
CA TYR A 163 19.29 -11.05 15.94
C TYR A 163 18.69 -9.75 15.41
N LYS A 164 17.50 -9.78 14.81
CA LYS A 164 16.87 -8.63 14.18
C LYS A 164 15.35 -8.79 14.09
N HIS A 165 14.68 -7.72 13.71
CA HIS A 165 13.28 -7.77 13.34
C HIS A 165 13.14 -8.11 11.86
N VAL A 166 12.06 -8.81 11.51
CA VAL A 166 11.64 -9.04 10.13
C VAL A 166 10.35 -8.27 9.91
N VAL A 167 10.33 -7.41 8.90
CA VAL A 167 9.17 -6.57 8.56
C VAL A 167 8.54 -7.10 7.29
N LEU A 168 7.24 -7.37 7.34
CA LEU A 168 6.42 -7.77 6.21
C LEU A 168 5.52 -6.61 5.82
N LEU A 169 5.50 -6.24 4.54
CA LEU A 169 4.48 -5.38 3.96
C LEU A 169 3.50 -6.24 3.15
N CYS A 170 2.22 -6.07 3.43
CA CYS A 170 1.11 -6.79 2.82
C CYS A 170 0.17 -5.84 2.06
N SER A 171 -0.42 -6.33 0.97
CA SER A 171 -1.62 -5.77 0.35
C SER A 171 -2.55 -6.92 0.00
N GLU A 172 -3.72 -6.97 0.63
CA GLU A 172 -4.68 -8.07 0.41
C GLU A 172 -5.89 -7.60 -0.36
N ALA A 173 -6.30 -8.37 -1.36
CA ALA A 173 -7.50 -8.08 -2.15
C ALA A 173 -8.70 -8.95 -1.76
N ARG A 174 -8.58 -9.86 -0.78
CA ARG A 174 -9.66 -10.81 -0.43
C ARG A 174 -10.98 -10.11 -0.08
N SER A 175 -10.90 -9.04 0.69
CA SER A 175 -12.05 -8.22 1.12
C SER A 175 -12.32 -7.03 0.20
N SER A 176 -11.64 -6.90 -0.94
CA SER A 176 -11.70 -5.67 -1.75
C SER A 176 -12.98 -5.49 -2.56
N SER A 177 -13.84 -6.52 -2.62
CA SER A 177 -15.07 -6.51 -3.39
C SER A 177 -16.03 -7.59 -2.87
N LEU A 178 -17.33 -7.32 -2.87
CA LEU A 178 -18.39 -8.30 -2.62
C LEU A 178 -18.59 -9.26 -3.79
N ARG A 179 -18.09 -8.91 -4.99
CA ARG A 179 -18.18 -9.77 -6.16
C ARG A 179 -17.22 -10.96 -6.01
N ASN A 180 -17.76 -12.14 -5.71
CA ASN A 180 -16.94 -13.33 -5.39
C ASN A 180 -16.55 -14.20 -6.60
N ILE A 181 -17.08 -13.91 -7.78
CA ILE A 181 -16.81 -14.65 -9.02
C ILE A 181 -16.14 -13.72 -10.02
N GLY A 182 -15.15 -14.22 -10.76
CA GLY A 182 -14.50 -13.47 -11.83
C GLY A 182 -13.61 -12.32 -11.35
N LEU A 183 -13.12 -12.38 -10.12
CA LEU A 183 -12.07 -11.46 -9.63
C LEU A 183 -10.89 -12.24 -9.10
N TYR A 184 -9.70 -11.85 -9.52
CA TYR A 184 -8.45 -12.28 -8.93
C TYR A 184 -8.16 -11.42 -7.69
N LYS A 185 -8.26 -12.03 -6.50
CA LYS A 185 -8.14 -11.35 -5.19
C LYS A 185 -6.98 -11.89 -4.34
N PRO A 186 -5.72 -11.74 -4.78
CA PRO A 186 -4.56 -12.30 -4.07
C PRO A 186 -4.22 -11.53 -2.78
N SER A 187 -3.33 -12.13 -1.99
CA SER A 187 -2.56 -11.42 -0.97
C SER A 187 -1.13 -11.21 -1.48
N PHE A 188 -0.80 -9.99 -1.90
CA PHE A 188 0.55 -9.63 -2.30
C PHE A 188 1.37 -9.20 -1.09
N ALA A 189 2.67 -9.48 -1.12
CA ALA A 189 3.56 -9.06 -0.05
C ALA A 189 5.03 -9.07 -0.47
N GLY A 190 5.82 -8.33 0.30
CA GLY A 190 7.27 -8.38 0.27
C GLY A 190 7.84 -8.10 1.66
N PHE A 191 8.98 -8.71 1.96
CA PHE A 191 9.77 -8.31 3.12
C PHE A 191 10.35 -6.90 2.91
N VAL A 192 10.55 -6.17 3.99
CA VAL A 192 11.05 -4.79 3.97
C VAL A 192 12.40 -4.75 4.66
N ASP A 193 13.45 -4.40 3.92
CA ASP A 193 14.83 -4.35 4.44
C ASP A 193 15.10 -3.04 5.19
N VAL A 194 14.65 -3.00 6.45
CA VAL A 194 14.80 -1.88 7.38
C VAL A 194 15.39 -2.34 8.71
N ASP A 195 16.13 -1.43 9.34
CA ASP A 195 16.60 -1.60 10.71
C ASP A 195 15.73 -0.78 11.67
N LEU A 196 14.99 -1.47 12.54
CA LEU A 196 14.14 -0.87 13.56
C LEU A 196 14.88 -0.58 14.88
N SER A 197 16.18 -0.89 14.97
CA SER A 197 16.97 -0.63 16.18
C SER A 197 17.28 0.86 16.38
N GLU A 198 17.51 1.60 15.30
CA GLU A 198 17.76 3.05 15.34
C GLU A 198 16.47 3.85 15.51
N LYS A 199 15.50 3.58 14.62
CA LYS A 199 14.21 4.26 14.57
C LYS A 199 13.12 3.21 14.50
N LYS A 200 12.30 3.13 15.56
CA LYS A 200 11.13 2.24 15.64
C LYS A 200 9.96 2.79 14.82
N GLN A 201 10.20 3.13 13.56
CA GLN A 201 9.23 3.77 12.67
C GLN A 201 9.18 3.07 11.33
N LEU A 202 7.99 3.01 10.74
CA LEU A 202 7.77 2.52 9.38
C LEU A 202 6.94 3.55 8.61
N SER A 203 7.44 3.96 7.44
CA SER A 203 6.71 4.82 6.52
C SER A 203 5.98 3.98 5.46
N LEU A 204 4.79 4.39 5.08
CA LEU A 204 4.04 3.87 3.93
C LEU A 204 3.48 5.05 3.15
N ARG A 205 3.74 5.07 1.84
CA ARG A 205 2.99 5.92 0.90
C ARG A 205 2.08 5.05 0.06
N SER A 206 0.82 5.43 -0.10
CA SER A 206 -0.13 4.74 -0.96
C SER A 206 -0.80 5.73 -1.91
N LEU A 207 -0.63 5.51 -3.21
CA LEU A 207 -1.41 6.17 -4.26
C LEU A 207 -2.65 5.33 -4.52
N ILE A 208 -3.82 5.93 -4.39
CA ILE A 208 -5.13 5.30 -4.57
C ILE A 208 -5.78 5.97 -5.77
N ASP A 209 -6.16 5.19 -6.78
CA ASP A 209 -6.81 5.69 -7.99
C ASP A 209 -7.82 4.67 -8.52
N HIS A 210 -9.04 4.76 -8.01
CA HIS A 210 -10.22 3.98 -8.36
C HIS A 210 -10.01 2.46 -8.27
N SER A 211 -9.44 1.84 -9.30
CA SER A 211 -9.22 0.39 -9.39
C SER A 211 -7.77 -0.03 -9.13
N VAL A 212 -6.89 0.91 -8.77
CA VAL A 212 -5.48 0.63 -8.45
C VAL A 212 -5.06 1.26 -7.12
N VAL A 213 -4.23 0.51 -6.38
CA VAL A 213 -3.52 1.00 -5.20
C VAL A 213 -2.04 0.69 -5.37
N GLU A 214 -1.19 1.72 -5.44
CA GLU A 214 0.27 1.59 -5.48
C GLU A 214 0.87 1.97 -4.13
N SER A 215 1.49 1.01 -3.46
CA SER A 215 1.99 1.14 -2.09
C SER A 215 3.52 1.03 -2.02
N PHE A 216 4.14 1.97 -1.32
CA PHE A 216 5.59 2.16 -1.22
C PHE A 216 5.99 2.14 0.25
N GLY A 217 6.46 0.98 0.72
CA GLY A 217 6.96 0.80 2.08
C GLY A 217 8.39 1.28 2.25
N ALA A 218 8.66 1.92 3.38
CA ALA A 218 9.98 2.37 3.82
C ALA A 218 10.75 3.14 2.74
N GLY A 219 10.16 4.23 2.21
CA GLY A 219 10.79 5.06 1.18
C GLY A 219 11.01 4.34 -0.16
N GLY A 220 10.17 3.36 -0.48
CA GLY A 220 10.24 2.67 -1.77
C GLY A 220 11.13 1.42 -1.80
N LYS A 221 11.59 0.94 -0.64
CA LYS A 221 12.31 -0.33 -0.49
C LYS A 221 11.45 -1.52 -0.93
N THR A 222 10.16 -1.48 -0.62
CA THR A 222 9.19 -2.52 -1.00
C THR A 222 7.98 -1.87 -1.67
N CYS A 223 7.74 -2.22 -2.94
CA CYS A 223 6.63 -1.65 -3.72
C CYS A 223 5.60 -2.73 -4.10
N ILE A 224 4.32 -2.46 -3.85
CA ILE A 224 3.20 -3.34 -4.17
C ILE A 224 2.15 -2.58 -4.97
N THR A 225 1.78 -3.08 -6.14
CA THR A 225 0.69 -2.56 -6.94
C THR A 225 -0.45 -3.57 -6.91
N SER A 226 -1.64 -3.14 -6.53
CA SER A 226 -2.83 -3.99 -6.43
C SER A 226 -3.92 -3.45 -7.34
N ARG A 227 -4.64 -4.35 -8.02
CA ARG A 227 -5.83 -4.01 -8.80
C ARG A 227 -7.05 -4.56 -8.08
N VAL A 228 -8.05 -3.72 -7.86
CA VAL A 228 -9.25 -4.06 -7.08
C VAL A 228 -10.48 -3.42 -7.71
N TYR A 229 -11.64 -4.06 -7.53
CA TYR A 229 -12.89 -3.66 -8.17
C TYR A 229 -14.04 -3.73 -7.15
N PRO A 230 -14.05 -2.82 -6.15
CA PRO A 230 -15.15 -2.72 -5.19
C PRO A 230 -16.47 -2.40 -5.91
N THR A 231 -17.58 -2.81 -5.30
CA THR A 231 -18.94 -2.57 -5.77
C THR A 231 -19.66 -1.49 -4.97
N LEU A 232 -19.25 -1.26 -3.73
CA LEU A 232 -19.75 -0.25 -2.80
C LEU A 232 -18.74 0.89 -2.62
N ALA A 233 -17.46 0.57 -2.45
CA ALA A 233 -16.40 1.57 -2.20
C ALA A 233 -15.94 2.26 -3.50
N VAL A 234 -16.88 2.89 -4.21
CA VAL A 234 -16.66 3.54 -5.51
C VAL A 234 -16.90 5.04 -5.43
N PHE A 235 -16.07 5.82 -6.12
CA PHE A 235 -16.19 7.28 -6.18
C PHE A 235 -16.31 7.94 -4.80
N GLY A 236 -17.43 8.62 -4.53
CA GLY A 236 -17.68 9.33 -3.27
C GLY A 236 -18.03 8.41 -2.09
N ASP A 237 -18.36 7.14 -2.35
CA ASP A 237 -18.70 6.15 -1.33
C ASP A 237 -17.47 5.35 -0.87
N ALA A 238 -16.29 5.66 -1.42
CA ALA A 238 -15.03 5.14 -0.91
C ALA A 238 -14.59 5.93 0.32
N HIS A 239 -14.06 5.20 1.29
CA HIS A 239 -13.50 5.70 2.54
C HIS A 239 -12.04 5.24 2.69
N LEU A 240 -11.31 5.93 3.55
CA LEU A 240 -9.92 5.64 3.89
C LEU A 240 -9.78 5.59 5.41
N PHE A 241 -9.14 4.54 5.92
CA PHE A 241 -8.87 4.41 7.35
C PHE A 241 -7.40 4.12 7.62
N ALA A 242 -6.86 4.63 8.72
CA ALA A 242 -5.70 4.03 9.37
C ALA A 242 -6.19 3.05 10.45
N PHE A 243 -5.57 1.88 10.58
CA PHE A 243 -6.03 0.84 11.51
C PHE A 243 -4.88 0.15 12.24
N ASN A 244 -5.21 -0.46 13.37
CA ASN A 244 -4.35 -1.38 14.08
C ASN A 244 -5.14 -2.59 14.60
N ASN A 245 -4.75 -3.79 14.20
CA ASN A 245 -5.26 -5.07 14.72
C ASN A 245 -4.13 -5.89 15.39
N GLY A 246 -3.07 -5.23 15.84
CA GLY A 246 -2.02 -5.79 16.70
C GLY A 246 -2.22 -5.39 18.17
N THR A 247 -1.63 -6.16 19.08
CA THR A 247 -1.68 -5.88 20.54
C THR A 247 -0.76 -4.74 20.97
N GLU A 248 0.25 -4.40 20.17
CA GLU A 248 1.03 -3.18 20.37
C GLU A 248 0.27 -1.96 19.88
N THR A 249 0.24 -0.89 20.69
CA THR A 249 -0.34 0.39 20.28
C THR A 249 0.57 1.06 19.25
N ILE A 250 -0.01 1.54 18.16
CA ILE A 250 0.73 2.21 17.09
C ILE A 250 0.39 3.70 17.11
N ILE A 251 1.41 4.54 16.99
CA ILE A 251 1.23 6.00 16.89
C ILE A 251 1.31 6.38 15.41
N VAL A 252 0.30 7.09 14.92
CA VAL A 252 0.13 7.41 13.50
C VAL A 252 0.26 8.90 13.25
N ASP A 253 1.16 9.22 12.33
CA ASP A 253 1.32 10.54 11.71
C ASP A 253 1.01 10.42 10.23
N LEU A 254 -0.04 11.10 9.75
CA LEU A 254 -0.55 10.92 8.39
C LEU A 254 -0.80 12.27 7.71
N ASN A 255 -0.46 12.34 6.43
CA ASN A 255 -0.96 13.33 5.51
C ASN A 255 -1.67 12.61 4.36
N ALA A 256 -2.88 13.03 4.04
CA ALA A 256 -3.59 12.59 2.84
C ALA A 256 -3.89 13.79 1.96
N TRP A 257 -3.80 13.61 0.65
CA TRP A 257 -4.15 14.62 -0.34
C TRP A 257 -5.17 14.06 -1.32
N SER A 258 -6.25 14.81 -1.55
CA SER A 258 -7.13 14.57 -2.69
C SER A 258 -6.33 14.86 -3.95
N ILE A 259 -6.30 13.91 -4.88
CA ILE A 259 -5.58 14.06 -6.15
C ILE A 259 -6.55 14.57 -7.21
N ARG A 260 -6.15 15.60 -7.97
CA ARG A 260 -6.91 16.09 -9.11
C ARG A 260 -6.69 15.17 -10.31
N LYS A 261 -7.70 15.08 -11.18
CA LYS A 261 -7.52 14.43 -12.48
C LYS A 261 -6.43 15.17 -13.29
N PRO A 262 -5.59 14.47 -14.06
CA PRO A 262 -4.62 15.11 -14.93
C PRO A 262 -5.32 15.95 -16.01
N ASN A 263 -4.74 17.11 -16.36
CA ASN A 263 -5.32 18.04 -17.34
C ASN A 263 -5.37 17.48 -18.77
N LYS A 264 -4.49 16.52 -19.10
CA LYS A 264 -4.44 15.82 -20.38
C LYS A 264 -4.20 14.34 -20.10
N MET A 265 -5.08 13.49 -20.62
CA MET A 265 -4.81 12.05 -20.77
C MET A 265 -4.05 11.85 -22.09
N ASN A 266 -3.34 10.73 -22.26
CA ASN A 266 -2.81 10.36 -23.57
C ASN A 266 -3.98 10.31 -24.57
N ASN A 267 -4.00 11.23 -25.54
CA ASN A 267 -4.94 11.21 -26.66
C ASN A 267 -4.64 10.04 -27.59
#